data_AF-A0A1G0YRZ6-F1
#
_entry.id   AF-A0A1G0YRZ6-F1
#
_cell.length_a   1.000
_cell.length_b   1.000
_cell.length_c   1.000
_cell.angle_alpha   90.00
_cell.angle_beta   90.00
_cell.angle_gamma   90.00
#
_symmetry.space_group_name_H-M   'P 1'
#
loop_
_entity.id
_entity.type
_entity.pdbx_description
1 polymer ?
#
loop_
_entity_poly.entity_id
_entity_poly.type
_entity_poly.pdbx_seq_one_letter_code
_entity_poly.pdbx_strand_id
1 'polypeptide(L)' 'MGLDSRLSVKSEIDGLSPVISPNRVFGLVGRNPNKPEDEVIIPERNVVKFRAGKELKARVLKLGKKS' A
#
# COMPACT_ATOMS: atom_id res chain seq x y z
N MET A 1 -30.01 17.81 -14.51
CA MET A 1 -29.24 16.56 -14.48
C MET A 1 -27.76 16.92 -14.52
N GLY A 2 -27.14 17.16 -13.37
CA GLY A 2 -25.71 17.45 -13.29
C GLY A 2 -25.04 16.34 -12.48
N LEU A 3 -24.83 15.18 -13.10
CA LEU A 3 -24.04 14.13 -12.48
C LEU A 3 -22.57 14.54 -12.51
N ASP A 4 -22.08 14.86 -11.32
CA ASP A 4 -20.69 14.91 -10.83
C ASP A 4 -19.58 14.52 -11.82
N SER A 5 -19.15 15.49 -12.63
CA SER A 5 -17.91 15.40 -13.42
C SER A 5 -16.67 15.06 -12.55
N ARG A 6 -16.73 15.31 -11.24
CA ARG A 6 -15.67 14.94 -10.27
C ARG A 6 -15.58 13.44 -9.99
N LEU A 7 -16.68 12.68 -10.12
CA LEU A 7 -16.64 11.21 -9.97
C LEU A 7 -15.97 10.55 -11.17
N SER A 8 -16.23 11.07 -12.38
CA SER A 8 -15.61 10.58 -13.62
C SER A 8 -14.08 10.71 -13.58
N VAL A 9 -13.57 11.89 -13.18
CA VAL A 9 -12.12 12.15 -13.10
C VAL A 9 -11.41 11.25 -12.08
N LYS A 10 -12.02 10.98 -10.93
CA LYS A 10 -11.43 10.05 -9.94
C LYS A 10 -11.37 8.61 -10.47
N SER A 11 -12.42 8.15 -11.15
CA SER A 11 -12.44 6.80 -11.72
C SER A 11 -11.38 6.56 -12.80
N GLU A 12 -11.01 7.62 -13.54
CA GLU A 12 -9.97 7.61 -14.57
C GLU A 12 -8.57 7.59 -13.96
N ILE A 13 -8.35 8.33 -12.87
CA ILE A 13 -7.07 8.34 -12.11
C ILE A 13 -6.85 7.01 -11.37
N ASP A 14 -7.92 6.40 -10.82
CA ASP A 14 -7.86 5.14 -10.06
C ASP A 14 -7.47 3.91 -10.93
N GLY A 15 -7.58 4.03 -12.26
CA GLY A 15 -7.19 2.98 -13.20
C GLY A 15 -5.67 2.83 -13.34
N LEU A 16 -4.97 3.96 -13.48
CA LEU A 16 -3.55 4.03 -13.82
C LEU A 16 -2.64 4.50 -12.68
N SER A 17 -3.11 5.37 -11.78
CA SER A 17 -2.26 5.99 -10.76
C SER A 17 -2.23 5.16 -9.48
N PRO A 18 -1.06 4.74 -8.98
CA PRO A 18 -0.97 4.13 -7.67
C PRO A 18 -1.23 5.16 -6.57
N VAL A 19 -1.85 4.70 -5.48
CA VAL A 19 -2.09 5.54 -4.30
C VAL A 19 -0.96 5.31 -3.30
N ILE A 20 -0.29 6.39 -2.92
CA ILE A 20 0.71 6.42 -1.85
C ILE A 20 0.09 7.17 -0.67
N SER A 21 -0.15 6.48 0.45
CA SER A 21 -0.73 7.09 1.64
C SER A 21 0.15 6.90 2.88
N PRO A 22 0.35 7.95 3.70
CA PRO A 22 0.96 7.78 5.00
C PRO A 22 0.00 6.99 5.90
N ASN A 23 0.52 5.96 6.54
CA ASN A 23 -0.20 5.13 7.49
C ASN A 23 0.50 5.22 8.84
N ARG A 24 -0.21 5.69 9.87
CA ARG A 24 0.32 5.67 11.23
C ARG A 24 0.28 4.25 11.75
N VAL A 25 1.44 3.73 12.16
CA VAL A 25 1.57 2.44 12.84
C VAL A 25 1.82 2.73 14.31
N PHE A 26 0.93 2.23 15.16
CA PHE A 26 1.06 2.29 16.61
C PHE A 26 2.11 1.28 17.09
N GLY A 27 2.65 1.47 18.30
CA GLY A 27 3.72 0.63 18.82
C GLY A 27 3.30 -0.84 18.89
N LEU A 28 4.17 -1.73 18.43
CA LEU A 28 3.94 -3.18 18.39
C LEU A 28 5.06 -3.90 19.14
N VAL A 29 4.78 -5.12 19.61
CA VAL A 29 5.82 -6.01 20.13
C VAL A 29 6.35 -6.87 18.98
N GLY A 30 7.65 -6.78 18.72
CA GLY A 30 8.36 -7.62 17.74
C GLY A 30 9.35 -8.56 18.42
N ARG A 31 9.93 -9.47 17.65
CA ARG A 31 11.02 -10.37 18.09
C ARG A 31 12.32 -9.97 17.42
N ASN A 32 13.44 -10.04 18.13
CA ASN A 32 14.76 -9.80 17.54
C ASN A 32 15.09 -10.89 16.52
N PRO A 33 15.35 -10.56 15.23
CA PRO A 33 15.63 -11.57 14.20
C PRO A 33 16.83 -12.47 14.50
N ASN A 34 17.83 -11.96 15.24
CA ASN A 34 19.01 -12.73 15.64
C ASN A 34 18.80 -13.54 16.93
N LYS A 35 17.78 -13.17 17.73
CA LYS A 35 17.45 -13.79 19.02
C LYS A 35 15.92 -13.76 19.24
N PRO A 36 15.16 -14.71 18.66
CA PRO A 36 13.70 -14.65 18.67
C PRO A 36 13.03 -14.69 20.05
N GLU A 37 13.74 -15.19 21.08
CA GLU A 37 13.29 -15.19 22.47
C GLU A 37 13.26 -13.77 23.07
N ASP A 38 14.06 -12.84 22.52
CA ASP A 38 14.12 -11.46 22.98
C ASP A 38 12.99 -10.65 22.29
N GLU A 39 12.03 -10.22 23.09
CA GLU A 39 10.99 -9.28 22.65
C GLU A 39 11.51 -7.85 22.63
N VAL A 40 11.12 -7.09 21.60
CA VAL A 40 11.53 -5.70 21.40
C VAL A 40 10.30 -4.86 21.09
N ILE A 41 10.19 -3.71 21.76
CA ILE A 41 9.13 -2.74 21.49
C ILE A 41 9.48 -1.94 20.23
N ILE A 42 8.60 -2.01 19.24
CA ILE A 42 8.67 -1.21 18.03
C ILE A 42 7.97 0.14 18.28
N PRO A 43 8.64 1.29 18.08
CA PRO A 43 8.04 2.60 18.31
C PRO A 43 6.99 2.97 17.26
N GLU A 44 6.12 3.92 17.62
CA GLU A 44 5.17 4.53 16.70
C GLU A 44 5.88 5.25 15.55
N ARG A 45 5.37 5.09 14.33
CA ARG A 45 5.93 5.72 13.14
C ARG A 45 4.93 5.82 12.01
N ASN A 46 5.18 6.75 11.10
CA ASN A 46 4.47 6.82 9.82
C ASN A 46 5.16 5.89 8.83
N VAL A 47 4.41 4.93 8.30
CA VAL A 47 4.85 4.08 7.19
C VAL A 47 4.14 4.50 5.92
N VAL A 48 4.82 4.39 4.79
CA VAL A 48 4.22 4.67 3.49
C VAL A 48 3.58 3.39 2.97
N LYS A 49 2.28 3.44 2.63
CA LYS A 49 1.58 2.32 2.01
C LYS A 49 1.35 2.61 0.53
N PHE A 50 1.95 1.77 -0.32
CA PHE A 50 1.67 1.75 -1.75
C PHE A 50 0.48 0.83 -2.03
N ARG A 51 -0.49 1.32 -2.80
CA ARG A 51 -1.56 0.50 -3.38
C ARG A 51 -1.54 0.65 -4.90
N ALA A 52 -1.31 -0.46 -5.58
CA ALA A 52 -1.35 -0.50 -7.04
C ALA A 52 -2.78 -0.21 -7.55
N GLY A 53 -2.87 0.62 -8.59
CA GLY A 53 -4.10 0.82 -9.36
C GLY A 53 -4.53 -0.45 -10.09
N LYS A 54 -5.76 -0.46 -10.59
CA LYS A 54 -6.38 -1.65 -11.21
C LYS A 54 -5.58 -2.17 -12.41
N GLU A 55 -5.15 -1.28 -13.32
CA GLU A 55 -4.41 -1.69 -14.52
C GLU A 55 -3.03 -2.23 -14.19
N LEU A 56 -2.30 -1.54 -13.31
CA LEU A 56 -0.95 -1.95 -12.92
C LEU A 56 -0.98 -3.36 -12.32
N LYS A 57 -1.93 -3.63 -11.43
CA LYS A 57 -2.13 -4.95 -10.84
C LYS A 57 -2.40 -6.01 -11.91
N ALA A 58 -3.27 -5.72 -12.88
CA ALA A 58 -3.61 -6.65 -13.96
C ALA A 58 -2.42 -6.94 -14.89
N ARG A 59 -1.59 -5.94 -15.21
CA ARG A 59 -0.40 -6.12 -16.04
C ARG A 59 0.64 -7.00 -15.34
N VAL A 60 0.91 -6.73 -14.05
CA VAL A 60 1.90 -7.50 -13.27
C VAL A 60 1.47 -8.95 -13.09
N LEU A 61 0.18 -9.23 -12.87
CA LEU A 61 -0.32 -10.60 -12.74
C LEU A 61 -0.09 -11.46 -14.00
N LYS A 62 0.01 -10.83 -15.18
CA LYS A 62 0.34 -11.54 -16.43
C LYS A 62 1.82 -11.85 -16.57
N LEU A 63 2.68 -11.18 -15.80
CA LEU A 63 4.11 -11.41 -15.81
C LEU A 63 4.46 -12.56 -14.86
N GLY A 64 5.22 -13.54 -15.34
CA GLY A 64 5.82 -14.56 -14.49
C GLY A 64 7.00 -14.01 -13.68
N LYS A 65 7.38 -14.68 -12.59
CA LYS A 65 8.62 -14.37 -11.87
C LYS A 65 9.80 -14.70 -12.79
N LYS A 66 10.59 -13.70 -13.17
CA LYS A 66 11.92 -13.96 -13.73
C LYS A 66 12.80 -14.51 -12.61
N SER A 67 13.22 -15.75 -12.75
CA SER A 67 14.21 -16.44 -11.91
C SER A 67 15.62 -15.98 -12.24
#